data_AF-A0A2G9RAS7-F1
#
_entry.id   AF-A0A2G9RAS7-F1
#
_cell.length_a   1.000
_cell.length_b   1.000
_cell.length_c   1.000
_cell.angle_alpha   90.00
_cell.angle_beta   90.00
_cell.angle_gamma   90.00
#
_symmetry.space_group_name_H-M   'P 1'
#
loop_
_entity.id
_entity.type
_entity.pdbx_description
1 polymer ?
#
loop_
_entity_poly.entity_id
_entity_poly.type
_entity_poly.pdbx_seq_one_letter_code
_entity_poly.pdbx_strand_id
1 'polypeptide(L)'
;RIFSVLSAILYLGNVTYKKKATGRDEGLDVGPPEVLDSLSQLIQVKREMLVEALTKRKTVTVNEKLILPYSLNEAVTARDSMAKSLYSALFDWIVLRINHALLNKKDVEESVSCLSIGVLDIFGFEDFENNSFEQFCINYANEQLQYYFNQHIFKLEQEEYQGEGISWHNIDYTDNVGCIQLISKKPTGLFYLLDEESNFPHATYRTLLAKFKQQHEDNKYFVGTPVMEPAFIITHFAGKVKYQIKDFREKNTDYMRPDIVALLRSSDSAYIRELIGMDPVSVFRWAVLRAAIRSMAVLNEAGRQHAEKTAGVVRKGPRLPLGELQKSNTAVDKLYRKSKSGRQKQLIPKNLLDSQSLKLIMSMTLHDRTTKSLLHLHKKKKPPSISAQFQMEMTFDEALVLQQLRYTGMLETVRIRRSGYSAKYPYQEFKDQFQVLLPKSSPDLKTDITSLLHRLYFDPHNYQLGKTKVRKYFYCGF
;
A
#
# COMPACT_ATOMS: atom_id res chain seq x y z
N ARG A 1 18.06 -13.41 12.82
CA ARG A 1 18.35 -12.22 11.96
C ARG A 1 17.22 -11.20 12.04
N ILE A 2 15.98 -11.54 11.65
CA ILE A 2 14.79 -10.67 11.83
C ILE A 2 14.67 -10.16 13.27
N PHE A 3 14.69 -11.06 14.25
CA PHE A 3 14.63 -10.68 15.68
C PHE A 3 15.80 -9.79 16.15
N SER A 4 16.96 -9.85 15.49
CA SER A 4 18.10 -8.97 15.81
C SER A 4 17.79 -7.53 15.42
N VAL A 5 17.15 -7.33 14.26
CA VAL A 5 16.72 -6.01 13.78
C VAL A 5 15.57 -5.48 14.63
N LEU A 6 14.58 -6.34 14.96
CA LEU A 6 13.50 -5.96 15.88
C LEU A 6 14.03 -5.57 17.26
N SER A 7 15.00 -6.32 17.78
CA SER A 7 15.67 -5.97 19.05
C SER A 7 16.37 -4.62 18.92
N ALA A 8 17.11 -4.37 17.84
CA ALA A 8 17.76 -3.09 17.60
C ALA A 8 16.75 -1.92 17.56
N ILE A 9 15.59 -2.11 16.93
CA ILE A 9 14.51 -1.12 16.90
C ILE A 9 13.98 -0.83 18.32
N LEU A 10 13.80 -1.85 19.16
CA LEU A 10 13.38 -1.67 20.55
C LEU A 10 14.45 -0.95 21.37
N TYR A 11 15.72 -1.31 21.21
CA TYR A 11 16.84 -0.64 21.89
C TYR A 11 17.00 0.82 21.46
N LEU A 12 16.68 1.17 20.20
CA LEU A 12 16.67 2.57 19.76
C LEU A 12 15.68 3.40 20.60
N GLY A 13 14.54 2.83 21.01
CA GLY A 13 13.58 3.51 21.88
C GLY A 13 14.13 3.87 23.26
N ASN A 14 15.16 3.16 23.74
CA ASN A 14 15.81 3.39 25.03
C ASN A 14 16.94 4.44 24.97
N VAL A 15 17.25 4.96 23.78
CA VAL A 15 18.26 6.02 23.62
C VAL A 15 17.71 7.34 24.13
N THR A 16 18.48 8.00 25.00
CA THR A 16 18.18 9.28 25.65
C THR A 16 19.27 10.31 25.33
N TYR A 17 18.89 11.58 25.40
CA TYR A 17 19.76 12.71 25.07
C TYR A 17 19.89 13.66 26.25
N LYS A 18 21.10 14.17 26.48
CA LYS A 18 21.39 15.22 27.46
C LYS A 18 22.09 16.39 26.76
N LYS A 19 21.71 17.63 27.10
CA LYS A 19 22.43 18.80 26.61
C LYS A 19 23.78 18.89 27.32
N LYS A 20 24.86 19.13 26.56
CA LYS A 20 26.15 19.47 27.17
C LYS A 20 26.05 20.84 27.85
N ALA A 21 26.51 20.94 29.10
CA ALA A 21 26.52 22.20 29.83
C ALA A 21 27.68 23.10 29.32
N THR A 22 27.31 24.24 28.74
CA THR A 22 28.07 25.50 28.53
C THR A 22 29.56 25.43 28.18
N GLY A 23 29.89 25.79 26.94
CA GLY A 23 31.25 26.03 26.40
C GLY A 23 31.24 26.25 24.87
N ARG A 24 32.42 26.33 24.21
CA ARG A 24 32.55 26.48 22.73
C ARG A 24 32.05 25.27 21.92
N ASP A 25 31.67 24.17 22.58
CA ASP A 25 31.12 22.96 21.97
C ASP A 25 29.63 22.80 22.32
N GLU A 26 28.77 23.55 21.64
CA GLU A 26 27.32 23.30 21.67
C GLU A 26 27.01 21.91 21.07
N GLY A 27 26.31 21.04 21.80
CA GLY A 27 25.99 19.70 21.33
C GLY A 27 25.18 18.85 22.31
N LEU A 28 24.90 17.62 21.89
CA LEU A 28 24.14 16.62 22.64
C LEU A 28 25.04 15.45 23.03
N ASP A 29 24.92 15.00 24.28
CA ASP A 29 25.37 13.69 24.70
C ASP A 29 24.24 12.68 24.52
N VAL A 30 24.60 11.50 24.02
CA VAL A 30 23.68 10.38 23.77
C VAL A 30 24.04 9.21 24.68
N GLY A 31 23.02 8.55 25.25
CA GLY A 31 23.20 7.38 26.11
C GLY A 31 21.89 6.62 26.33
N PRO A 32 21.84 5.62 27.23
CA PRO A 32 22.95 5.09 28.01
C PRO A 32 24.05 4.40 27.16
N PRO A 33 25.33 4.39 27.61
CA PRO A 33 26.42 3.69 26.93
C PRO A 33 26.13 2.23 26.58
N GLU A 34 25.54 1.49 27.53
CA GLU A 34 25.21 0.06 27.38
C GLU A 34 24.21 -0.20 26.24
N VAL A 35 23.24 0.71 26.09
CA VAL A 35 22.26 0.66 25.00
C VAL A 35 22.95 0.91 23.66
N LEU A 36 23.89 1.86 23.61
CA LEU A 36 24.66 2.16 22.40
C LEU A 36 25.60 1.03 22.01
N ASP A 37 26.21 0.35 22.98
CA ASP A 37 27.03 -0.85 22.74
C ASP A 37 26.18 -2.00 22.18
N SER A 38 25.02 -2.25 22.80
CA SER A 38 24.07 -3.26 22.33
C SER A 38 23.58 -2.95 20.90
N LEU A 39 23.26 -1.69 20.60
CA LEU A 39 22.87 -1.25 19.25
C LEU A 39 24.00 -1.41 18.24
N SER A 40 25.22 -1.00 18.60
CA SER A 40 26.42 -1.14 17.77
C SER A 40 26.68 -2.59 17.42
N GLN A 41 26.49 -3.52 18.36
CA GLN A 41 26.63 -4.96 18.14
C GLN A 41 25.48 -5.54 17.28
N LEU A 42 24.23 -5.19 17.58
CA LEU A 42 23.05 -5.72 16.87
C LEU A 42 23.00 -5.28 15.40
N ILE A 43 23.38 -4.02 15.12
CA ILE A 43 23.42 -3.44 13.78
C ILE A 43 24.80 -3.70 13.13
N GLN A 44 25.80 -4.14 13.88
CA GLN A 44 27.19 -4.37 13.44
C GLN A 44 27.81 -3.14 12.78
N VAL A 45 27.72 -1.98 13.46
CA VAL A 45 28.33 -0.72 13.03
C VAL A 45 29.26 -0.20 14.11
N LYS A 46 30.28 0.58 13.74
CA LYS A 46 31.16 1.22 14.72
C LYS A 46 30.38 2.17 15.62
N ARG A 47 30.58 2.07 16.94
CA ARG A 47 29.91 2.90 17.95
C ARG A 47 30.04 4.40 17.68
N GLU A 48 31.24 4.85 17.30
CA GLU A 48 31.52 6.26 16.99
C GLU A 48 30.63 6.79 15.87
N MET A 49 30.44 6.00 14.81
CA MET A 49 29.60 6.35 13.67
C MET A 49 28.12 6.40 14.05
N LEU A 50 27.67 5.49 14.93
CA LEU A 50 26.31 5.47 15.47
C LEU A 50 26.03 6.72 16.31
N VAL A 51 26.97 7.09 17.20
CA VAL A 51 26.88 8.31 18.01
C VAL A 51 26.84 9.55 17.13
N GLU A 52 27.71 9.63 16.12
CA GLU A 52 27.73 10.74 15.18
C GLU A 52 26.39 10.90 14.46
N ALA A 53 25.82 9.81 13.94
CA ALA A 53 24.54 9.83 13.23
C ALA A 53 23.34 10.20 14.14
N LEU A 54 23.41 9.89 15.44
CA LEU A 54 22.35 10.22 16.40
C LEU A 54 22.46 11.63 16.99
N THR A 55 23.60 12.31 16.82
CA THR A 55 23.87 13.62 17.45
C THR A 55 24.17 14.74 16.47
N LYS A 56 24.51 14.43 15.21
CA LYS A 56 24.90 15.40 14.19
C LYS A 56 24.22 15.10 12.86
N ARG A 57 23.91 16.15 12.10
CA ARG A 57 23.53 16.06 10.68
C ARG A 57 24.69 16.44 9.78
N LYS A 58 24.82 15.73 8.67
CA LYS A 58 25.75 16.06 7.58
C LYS A 58 24.98 16.64 6.40
N THR A 59 25.18 17.94 6.12
CA THR A 59 24.61 18.60 4.93
C THR A 59 25.71 18.80 3.91
N VAL A 60 25.50 18.31 2.69
CA VAL A 60 26.43 18.48 1.58
C VAL A 60 25.94 19.63 0.72
N THR A 61 26.66 20.76 0.73
CA THR A 61 26.45 21.85 -0.24
C THR A 61 27.38 21.66 -1.44
N VAL A 62 27.23 22.47 -2.50
CA VAL A 62 27.95 22.29 -3.77
C VAL A 62 29.48 22.32 -3.60
N ASN A 63 29.99 23.01 -2.57
CA ASN A 63 31.42 23.19 -2.34
C ASN A 63 31.93 22.61 -1.01
N GLU A 64 31.07 22.35 0.00
CA GLU A 64 31.52 21.97 1.34
C GLU A 64 30.60 20.94 2.03
N LYS A 65 31.19 20.14 2.94
CA LYS A 65 30.46 19.26 3.84
C LYS A 65 30.31 19.95 5.20
N LEU A 66 29.11 20.40 5.52
CA LEU A 66 28.80 21.03 6.79
C LEU A 66 28.27 19.97 7.77
N ILE A 67 28.91 19.85 8.94
CA ILE A 67 28.47 18.98 10.03
C ILE A 67 27.91 19.86 11.13
N LEU A 68 26.61 19.75 11.40
CA LEU A 68 25.93 20.55 12.42
C LEU A 68 25.41 19.64 13.55
N PRO A 69 25.55 20.03 14.83
CA PRO A 69 24.92 19.31 15.93
C PRO A 69 23.40 19.41 15.84
N TYR A 70 22.70 18.35 16.29
CA TYR A 70 21.25 18.38 16.43
C TYR A 70 20.83 19.19 17.65
N SER A 71 19.69 19.86 17.55
CA SER A 71 18.89 20.23 18.73
C SER A 71 18.27 19.00 19.37
N LEU A 72 17.83 19.12 20.64
CA LEU A 72 17.23 18.00 21.38
C LEU A 72 16.04 17.36 20.63
N ASN A 73 15.15 18.19 20.09
CA ASN A 73 13.98 17.70 19.35
C ASN A 73 14.39 17.03 18.04
N GLU A 74 15.33 17.61 17.30
CA GLU A 74 15.81 17.02 16.04
C GLU A 74 16.48 15.66 16.25
N ALA A 75 17.21 15.49 17.36
CA ALA A 75 17.84 14.21 17.69
C ALA A 75 16.81 13.12 18.02
N VAL A 76 15.77 13.45 18.80
CA VAL A 76 14.65 12.54 19.08
C VAL A 76 13.94 12.15 17.78
N THR A 77 13.62 13.13 16.93
CA THR A 77 13.02 12.84 15.62
C THR A 77 13.93 11.96 14.76
N ALA A 78 15.23 12.24 14.69
CA ALA A 78 16.18 11.44 13.91
C ALA A 78 16.26 9.98 14.38
N ARG A 79 16.26 9.75 15.70
CA ARG A 79 16.20 8.41 16.31
C ARG A 79 14.91 7.68 15.93
N ASP A 80 13.77 8.35 16.05
CA ASP A 80 12.47 7.74 15.77
C ASP A 80 12.31 7.45 14.28
N SER A 81 12.75 8.35 13.40
CA SER A 81 12.80 8.12 11.96
C SER A 81 13.74 6.96 11.60
N MET A 82 14.88 6.79 12.29
CA MET A 82 15.77 5.63 12.11
C MET A 82 15.05 4.32 12.44
N ALA A 83 14.36 4.28 13.58
CA ALA A 83 13.61 3.10 14.02
C ALA A 83 12.47 2.75 13.05
N LYS A 84 11.65 3.72 12.65
CA LYS A 84 10.59 3.55 11.65
C LYS A 84 11.12 3.04 10.32
N SER A 85 12.22 3.63 9.85
CA SER A 85 12.80 3.27 8.55
C SER A 85 13.41 1.86 8.56
N LEU A 86 14.04 1.45 9.67
CA LEU A 86 14.52 0.07 9.85
C LEU A 86 13.37 -0.94 9.87
N TYR A 87 12.26 -0.61 10.54
CA TYR A 87 11.07 -1.46 10.57
C TYR A 87 10.44 -1.58 9.17
N SER A 88 10.28 -0.46 8.46
CA SER A 88 9.76 -0.44 7.09
C SER A 88 10.62 -1.29 6.16
N ALA A 89 11.93 -1.11 6.18
CA ALA A 89 12.86 -1.89 5.35
C ALA A 89 12.79 -3.40 5.69
N LEU A 90 12.64 -3.76 6.96
CA LEU A 90 12.45 -5.14 7.40
C LEU A 90 11.13 -5.71 6.87
N PHE A 91 10.05 -4.95 6.94
CA PHE A 91 8.74 -5.35 6.44
C PHE A 91 8.78 -5.59 4.92
N ASP A 92 9.33 -4.65 4.15
CA ASP A 92 9.49 -4.77 2.69
C ASP A 92 10.30 -6.00 2.32
N TRP A 93 11.37 -6.28 3.07
CA TRP A 93 12.18 -7.48 2.86
C TRP A 93 11.42 -8.77 3.18
N ILE A 94 10.58 -8.79 4.22
CA ILE A 94 9.73 -9.96 4.53
C ILE A 94 8.75 -10.20 3.38
N VAL A 95 8.08 -9.15 2.88
CA VAL A 95 7.16 -9.24 1.73
C VAL A 95 7.89 -9.76 0.50
N LEU A 96 9.07 -9.23 0.19
CA LEU A 96 9.90 -9.70 -0.92
C LEU A 96 10.25 -11.20 -0.79
N ARG A 97 10.59 -11.66 0.42
CA ARG A 97 10.91 -13.06 0.67
C ARG A 97 9.70 -13.98 0.53
N ILE A 98 8.54 -13.55 0.99
CA ILE A 98 7.27 -14.28 0.81
C ILE A 98 6.96 -14.38 -0.69
N ASN A 99 7.00 -13.26 -1.41
CA ASN A 99 6.76 -13.22 -2.85
C ASN A 99 7.70 -14.17 -3.60
N HIS A 100 9.00 -14.13 -3.30
CA HIS A 100 9.97 -15.04 -3.91
C HIS A 100 9.68 -16.52 -3.63
N ALA A 101 9.20 -16.86 -2.43
CA ALA A 101 8.84 -18.23 -2.09
C ALA A 101 7.57 -18.72 -2.81
N LEU A 102 6.65 -17.79 -3.13
CA LEU A 102 5.39 -18.07 -3.82
C LEU A 102 5.51 -18.03 -5.35
N LEU A 103 6.59 -17.47 -5.90
CA LEU A 103 6.82 -17.44 -7.35
C LEU A 103 6.98 -18.86 -7.92
N ASN A 104 6.04 -19.25 -8.77
CA ASN A 104 6.09 -20.51 -9.51
C ASN A 104 7.07 -20.38 -10.68
N LYS A 105 8.10 -21.24 -10.73
CA LYS A 105 9.16 -21.17 -11.74
C LYS A 105 8.65 -21.42 -13.17
N LYS A 106 7.56 -22.17 -13.33
CA LYS A 106 6.96 -22.48 -14.64
C LYS A 106 6.33 -21.25 -15.31
N ASP A 107 5.77 -20.34 -14.53
CA ASP A 107 5.12 -19.13 -15.04
C ASP A 107 6.14 -18.10 -15.58
N VAL A 108 7.42 -18.20 -15.17
CA VAL A 108 8.51 -17.32 -15.62
C VAL A 108 9.11 -17.79 -16.96
N GLU A 109 9.08 -19.10 -17.24
CA GLU A 109 9.71 -19.69 -18.43
C GLU A 109 8.82 -19.65 -19.67
N GLU A 110 7.50 -19.78 -19.51
CA GLU A 110 6.58 -19.99 -20.66
C GLU A 110 5.81 -18.73 -21.12
N SER A 111 5.98 -17.56 -20.48
CA SER A 111 5.27 -16.32 -20.85
C SER A 111 3.76 -16.49 -21.05
N VAL A 112 3.14 -17.39 -20.28
CA VAL A 112 1.72 -17.72 -20.41
C VAL A 112 0.89 -16.56 -19.85
N SER A 113 -0.15 -16.14 -20.58
CA SER A 113 -1.14 -15.21 -20.05
C SER A 113 -1.90 -15.89 -18.90
N CYS A 114 -1.45 -15.68 -17.67
CA CYS A 114 -2.09 -16.24 -16.49
C CYS A 114 -3.35 -15.43 -16.13
N LEU A 115 -4.48 -16.10 -15.95
CA LEU A 115 -5.65 -15.50 -15.29
C LEU A 115 -5.30 -15.32 -13.81
N SER A 116 -5.48 -14.11 -13.28
CA SER A 116 -5.17 -13.80 -11.88
C SER A 116 -6.40 -13.27 -11.15
N ILE A 117 -6.52 -13.63 -9.87
CA ILE A 117 -7.54 -13.11 -8.96
C ILE A 117 -6.83 -12.22 -7.94
N GLY A 118 -7.19 -10.94 -7.92
CA GLY A 118 -6.69 -9.98 -6.95
C GLY A 118 -7.58 -9.93 -5.71
N VAL A 119 -6.99 -10.09 -4.52
CA VAL A 119 -7.67 -9.86 -3.24
C VAL A 119 -7.10 -8.61 -2.60
N LEU A 120 -7.96 -7.61 -2.38
CA LEU A 120 -7.58 -6.35 -1.75
C LEU A 120 -8.12 -6.33 -0.32
N ASP A 121 -7.20 -6.40 0.65
CA ASP A 121 -7.48 -6.25 2.08
C ASP A 121 -6.86 -4.93 2.56
N ILE A 122 -7.71 -3.95 2.88
CA ILE A 122 -7.28 -2.62 3.32
C ILE A 122 -7.95 -2.24 4.63
N PHE A 123 -7.34 -1.29 5.35
CA PHE A 123 -7.95 -0.69 6.53
C PHE A 123 -9.28 -0.02 6.18
N GLY A 124 -10.31 -0.31 6.98
CA GLY A 124 -11.59 0.38 6.88
C GLY A 124 -11.50 1.82 7.38
N PHE A 125 -12.57 2.59 7.17
CA PHE A 125 -12.69 3.97 7.64
C PHE A 125 -12.54 4.05 9.18
N GLU A 126 -11.72 4.99 9.66
CA GLU A 126 -11.41 5.17 11.08
C GLU A 126 -11.88 6.53 11.60
N ASP A 127 -12.53 6.52 12.76
CA ASP A 127 -12.84 7.74 13.52
C ASP A 127 -12.68 7.44 15.02
N PHE A 128 -11.66 8.03 15.61
CA PHE A 128 -11.32 7.94 17.01
C PHE A 128 -11.52 9.29 17.70
N GLU A 129 -11.46 9.32 19.03
CA GLU A 129 -11.49 10.58 19.78
C GLU A 129 -10.36 11.55 19.36
N ASN A 130 -9.21 11.00 18.98
CA ASN A 130 -8.04 11.75 18.52
C ASN A 130 -7.49 11.18 17.21
N ASN A 131 -7.99 11.66 16.07
CA ASN A 131 -7.46 11.27 14.76
C ASN A 131 -6.22 12.09 14.40
N SER A 132 -5.15 11.41 13.98
CA SER A 132 -3.90 12.05 13.52
C SER A 132 -3.70 11.88 12.02
N PHE A 133 -2.48 12.14 11.54
CA PHE A 133 -2.13 12.09 10.13
C PHE A 133 -2.38 10.70 9.52
N GLU A 134 -2.12 9.63 10.27
CA GLU A 134 -2.31 8.25 9.82
C GLU A 134 -3.79 7.98 9.50
N GLN A 135 -4.71 8.36 10.40
CA GLN A 135 -6.16 8.26 10.16
C GLN A 135 -6.58 9.10 8.95
N PHE A 136 -6.03 10.30 8.81
CA PHE A 136 -6.29 11.15 7.64
C PHE A 136 -5.90 10.45 6.32
N CYS A 137 -4.77 9.74 6.31
CA CYS A 137 -4.32 8.94 5.15
C CYS A 137 -5.22 7.73 4.90
N ILE A 138 -5.59 7.00 5.96
CA ILE A 138 -6.49 5.84 5.88
C ILE A 138 -7.85 6.25 5.33
N ASN A 139 -8.44 7.34 5.84
CA ASN A 139 -9.74 7.83 5.41
C ASN A 139 -9.69 8.38 3.98
N TYR A 140 -8.59 9.02 3.57
CA TYR A 140 -8.39 9.40 2.17
C TYR A 140 -8.32 8.18 1.23
N ALA A 141 -7.64 7.10 1.63
CA ALA A 141 -7.61 5.86 0.85
C ALA A 141 -9.02 5.23 0.72
N ASN A 142 -9.81 5.25 1.81
CA ASN A 142 -11.21 4.82 1.77
C ASN A 142 -12.07 5.71 0.87
N GLU A 143 -11.86 7.03 0.87
CA GLU A 143 -12.54 7.98 -0.03
C GLU A 143 -12.27 7.64 -1.51
N GLN A 144 -11.01 7.32 -1.85
CA GLN A 144 -10.61 6.89 -3.19
C GLN A 144 -11.25 5.56 -3.59
N LEU A 145 -11.28 4.58 -2.68
CA LEU A 145 -11.94 3.30 -2.93
C LEU A 145 -13.44 3.49 -3.15
N GLN A 146 -14.09 4.32 -2.34
CA GLN A 146 -15.52 4.63 -2.47
C GLN A 146 -15.80 5.34 -3.79
N TYR A 147 -14.96 6.29 -4.21
CA TYR A 147 -15.09 6.96 -5.50
C TYR A 147 -15.00 5.98 -6.66
N TYR A 148 -14.03 5.06 -6.61
CA TYR A 148 -13.90 4.01 -7.62
C TYR A 148 -15.09 3.07 -7.63
N PHE A 149 -15.57 2.66 -6.46
CA PHE A 149 -16.76 1.82 -6.36
C PHE A 149 -17.96 2.49 -7.02
N ASN A 150 -18.21 3.75 -6.67
CA ASN A 150 -19.28 4.54 -7.28
C ASN A 150 -19.09 4.63 -8.79
N GLN A 151 -17.96 5.14 -9.28
CA GLN A 151 -17.73 5.30 -10.72
C GLN A 151 -17.80 3.99 -11.49
N HIS A 152 -17.19 2.92 -10.99
CA HIS A 152 -17.10 1.66 -11.70
C HIS A 152 -18.44 0.93 -11.72
N ILE A 153 -19.13 0.83 -10.57
CA ILE A 153 -20.45 0.22 -10.52
C ILE A 153 -21.44 0.99 -11.39
N PHE A 154 -21.48 2.33 -11.29
CA PHE A 154 -22.40 3.13 -12.10
C PHE A 154 -22.08 3.06 -13.59
N LYS A 155 -20.81 3.22 -13.97
CA LYS A 155 -20.41 3.18 -15.38
C LYS A 155 -20.67 1.82 -16.00
N LEU A 156 -20.30 0.73 -15.31
CA LEU A 156 -20.56 -0.63 -15.80
C LEU A 156 -22.05 -0.93 -15.89
N GLU A 157 -22.84 -0.55 -14.88
CA GLU A 157 -24.30 -0.68 -14.93
C GLU A 157 -24.83 0.08 -16.16
N GLN A 158 -24.52 1.37 -16.29
CA GLN A 158 -25.02 2.24 -17.36
C GLN A 158 -24.65 1.75 -18.76
N GLU A 159 -23.39 1.38 -18.98
CA GLU A 159 -22.92 0.80 -20.25
C GLU A 159 -23.68 -0.49 -20.59
N GLU A 160 -23.99 -1.30 -19.59
CA GLU A 160 -24.77 -2.53 -19.78
C GLU A 160 -26.25 -2.23 -20.09
N TYR A 161 -26.88 -1.24 -19.44
CA TYR A 161 -28.25 -0.81 -19.77
C TYR A 161 -28.34 -0.24 -21.19
N GLN A 162 -27.38 0.60 -21.58
CA GLN A 162 -27.29 1.14 -22.94
C GLN A 162 -27.06 0.05 -23.98
N GLY A 163 -26.15 -0.89 -23.69
CA GLY A 163 -25.88 -2.04 -24.54
C GLY A 163 -27.13 -2.90 -24.76
N GLU A 164 -27.91 -3.12 -23.71
CA GLU A 164 -29.15 -3.87 -23.72
C GLU A 164 -30.36 -3.07 -24.26
N GLY A 165 -30.22 -1.77 -24.53
CA GLY A 165 -31.29 -0.91 -25.03
C GLY A 165 -32.42 -0.68 -24.01
N ILE A 166 -32.09 -0.69 -22.73
CA ILE A 166 -33.03 -0.60 -21.63
C ILE A 166 -33.07 0.84 -21.09
N SER A 167 -34.26 1.34 -20.71
CA SER A 167 -34.41 2.67 -20.12
C SER A 167 -33.77 2.74 -18.73
N TRP A 168 -32.75 3.58 -18.61
CA TRP A 168 -32.05 3.83 -17.35
C TRP A 168 -32.57 5.11 -16.71
N HIS A 169 -32.87 5.04 -15.41
CA HIS A 169 -33.15 6.21 -14.59
C HIS A 169 -31.88 6.57 -13.84
N ASN A 170 -31.51 7.85 -13.84
CA ASN A 170 -30.28 8.27 -13.17
C ASN A 170 -30.46 8.11 -11.65
N ILE A 171 -29.60 7.32 -11.02
CA ILE A 171 -29.63 7.12 -9.58
C ILE A 171 -28.80 8.23 -8.95
N ASP A 172 -29.45 9.07 -8.14
CA ASP A 172 -28.73 10.06 -7.35
C ASP A 172 -27.87 9.35 -6.31
N TYR A 173 -26.57 9.67 -6.32
CA TYR A 173 -25.61 9.18 -5.34
C TYR A 173 -24.80 10.32 -4.74
N THR A 174 -24.21 10.06 -3.58
CA THR A 174 -23.34 11.05 -2.93
C THR A 174 -21.99 11.10 -3.66
N ASP A 175 -21.80 12.11 -4.51
CA ASP A 175 -20.52 12.35 -5.16
C ASP A 175 -19.48 12.87 -4.16
N ASN A 176 -18.40 12.11 -4.02
CA ASN A 176 -17.28 12.40 -3.14
C ASN A 176 -16.04 12.96 -3.86
N VAL A 177 -16.13 13.22 -5.17
CA VAL A 177 -15.05 13.84 -5.96
C VAL A 177 -14.56 15.13 -5.32
N GLY A 178 -15.46 15.98 -4.84
CA GLY A 178 -15.06 17.25 -4.24
C GLY A 178 -14.28 17.09 -2.93
N CYS A 179 -14.55 16.03 -2.14
CA CYS A 179 -13.76 15.70 -0.95
C CYS A 179 -12.36 15.19 -1.34
N ILE A 180 -12.29 14.33 -2.36
CA ILE A 180 -11.00 13.87 -2.91
C ILE A 180 -10.18 15.05 -3.43
N GLN A 181 -10.80 15.98 -4.14
CA GLN A 181 -10.14 17.17 -4.67
C GLN A 181 -9.67 18.09 -3.54
N LEU A 182 -10.45 18.30 -2.49
CA LEU A 182 -10.01 19.03 -1.30
C LEU A 182 -8.68 18.45 -0.77
N ILE A 183 -8.56 17.13 -0.72
CA ILE A 183 -7.39 16.46 -0.13
C ILE A 183 -6.17 16.44 -1.09
N SER A 184 -6.37 16.10 -2.38
CA SER A 184 -5.25 15.75 -3.28
C SER A 184 -5.09 16.61 -4.53
N LYS A 185 -6.00 17.54 -4.82
CA LYS A 185 -5.90 18.39 -6.01
C LYS A 185 -4.63 19.23 -5.96
N LYS A 186 -3.87 19.30 -7.06
CA LYS A 186 -2.76 20.25 -7.19
C LYS A 186 -3.27 21.56 -7.81
N PRO A 187 -2.81 22.75 -7.37
CA PRO A 187 -1.91 23.02 -6.26
C PRO A 187 -2.64 23.31 -4.93
N THR A 188 -3.96 23.21 -4.86
CA THR A 188 -4.71 23.75 -3.72
C THR A 188 -5.01 22.73 -2.62
N GLY A 189 -4.81 21.44 -2.85
CA GLY A 189 -5.23 20.36 -1.96
C GLY A 189 -4.38 20.25 -0.68
N LEU A 190 -4.97 19.70 0.37
CA LEU A 190 -4.37 19.61 1.71
C LEU A 190 -2.98 18.94 1.71
N PHE A 191 -2.79 17.85 0.94
CA PHE A 191 -1.47 17.21 0.83
C PHE A 191 -0.42 18.12 0.19
N TYR A 192 -0.81 18.91 -0.81
CA TYR A 192 0.12 19.81 -1.47
C TYR A 192 0.51 20.96 -0.54
N LEU A 193 -0.46 21.56 0.15
CA LEU A 193 -0.21 22.60 1.15
C LEU A 193 0.67 22.08 2.31
N LEU A 194 0.45 20.84 2.75
CA LEU A 194 1.27 20.15 3.74
C LEU A 194 2.72 19.99 3.25
N ASP A 195 2.92 19.54 2.01
CA ASP A 195 4.24 19.39 1.40
C ASP A 195 4.98 20.73 1.30
N GLU A 196 4.32 21.79 0.85
CA GLU A 196 4.92 23.12 0.78
C GLU A 196 5.35 23.61 2.16
N GLU A 197 4.45 23.52 3.15
CA GLU A 197 4.69 23.99 4.51
C GLU A 197 5.76 23.14 5.22
N SER A 198 5.85 21.84 4.90
CA SER A 198 6.87 20.93 5.43
C SER A 198 8.28 21.29 4.95
N ASN A 199 8.39 21.89 3.76
CA ASN A 199 9.68 22.33 3.20
C ASN A 199 10.09 23.74 3.63
N PHE A 200 9.19 24.50 4.28
CA PHE A 200 9.47 25.88 4.68
C PHE A 200 10.21 25.94 6.04
N PRO A 201 11.36 26.66 6.14
CA PRO A 201 12.06 26.83 7.39
C PRO A 201 11.21 27.64 8.38
N HIS A 202 11.16 27.22 9.65
CA HIS A 202 10.36 27.82 10.74
C HIS A 202 8.83 27.67 10.64
N ALA A 203 8.30 26.97 9.64
CA ALA A 203 6.88 26.64 9.63
C ALA A 203 6.52 25.75 10.84
N THR A 204 5.29 25.90 11.32
CA THR A 204 4.75 25.19 12.49
C THR A 204 3.41 24.56 12.13
N TYR A 205 2.89 23.69 12.98
CA TYR A 205 1.53 23.16 12.81
C TYR A 205 0.46 24.29 12.82
N ARG A 206 0.75 25.44 13.44
CA ARG A 206 -0.16 26.60 13.47
C ARG A 206 -0.21 27.32 12.14
N THR A 207 0.95 27.54 11.50
CA THR A 207 1.01 28.17 10.17
C THR A 207 0.38 27.26 9.13
N LEU A 208 0.59 25.95 9.22
CA LEU A 208 -0.11 24.96 8.40
C LEU A 208 -1.63 25.04 8.53
N LEU A 209 -2.14 25.05 9.78
CA LEU A 209 -3.58 25.11 10.02
C LEU A 209 -4.18 26.42 9.50
N ALA A 210 -3.49 27.55 9.70
CA ALA A 210 -3.91 28.84 9.15
C ALA A 210 -4.01 28.80 7.63
N LYS A 211 -3.03 28.19 6.95
CA LYS A 211 -3.03 27.99 5.49
C LYS A 211 -4.18 27.09 5.02
N PHE A 212 -4.49 26.01 5.76
CA PHE A 212 -5.65 25.16 5.47
C PHE A 212 -6.96 25.93 5.57
N LYS A 213 -7.15 26.67 6.68
CA LYS A 213 -8.35 27.49 6.91
C LYS A 213 -8.50 28.55 5.82
N GLN A 214 -7.46 29.36 5.58
CA GLN A 214 -7.48 30.42 4.58
C GLN A 214 -7.80 29.91 3.15
N GLN A 215 -7.26 28.75 2.77
CA GLN A 215 -7.42 28.23 1.41
C GLN A 215 -8.78 27.55 1.17
N HIS A 216 -9.41 27.00 2.22
CA HIS A 216 -10.58 26.12 2.11
C HIS A 216 -11.76 26.51 3.00
N GLU A 217 -11.81 27.74 3.52
CA GLU A 217 -12.92 28.22 4.36
C GLU A 217 -14.29 28.07 3.68
N ASP A 218 -14.36 28.37 2.37
CA ASP A 218 -15.60 28.28 1.58
C ASP A 218 -15.87 26.86 1.02
N ASN A 219 -15.01 25.88 1.28
CA ASN A 219 -15.18 24.53 0.75
C ASN A 219 -16.18 23.73 1.58
N LYS A 220 -17.27 23.24 0.97
CA LYS A 220 -18.32 22.45 1.64
C LYS A 220 -17.82 21.22 2.43
N TYR A 221 -16.66 20.66 2.07
CA TYR A 221 -16.09 19.48 2.75
C TYR A 221 -15.12 19.85 3.86
N PHE A 222 -14.63 21.09 3.93
CA PHE A 222 -13.72 21.54 4.97
C PHE A 222 -14.48 22.36 6.00
N VAL A 223 -14.35 21.99 7.27
CA VAL A 223 -14.95 22.72 8.39
C VAL A 223 -13.84 23.18 9.32
N GLY A 224 -13.65 24.49 9.38
CA GLY A 224 -12.73 25.12 10.31
C GLY A 224 -13.21 24.96 11.75
N THR A 225 -12.27 24.64 12.64
CA THR A 225 -12.49 24.69 14.10
C THR A 225 -12.27 26.11 14.63
N PRO A 226 -12.67 26.41 15.88
CA PRO A 226 -12.33 27.68 16.54
C PRO A 226 -10.81 27.96 16.52
N VAL A 227 -10.41 29.24 16.51
CA VAL A 227 -9.01 29.67 16.32
C VAL A 227 -8.04 29.02 17.30
N MET A 228 -8.47 28.72 18.52
CA MET A 228 -7.62 28.14 19.56
C MET A 228 -7.48 26.62 19.48
N GLU A 229 -8.36 25.92 18.74
CA GLU A 229 -8.31 24.46 18.64
C GLU A 229 -7.34 24.04 17.51
N PRO A 230 -6.28 23.27 17.81
CA PRO A 230 -5.30 22.83 16.81
C PRO A 230 -5.81 21.63 16.00
N ALA A 231 -6.99 21.78 15.39
CA ALA A 231 -7.66 20.72 14.64
C ALA A 231 -8.40 21.28 13.43
N PHE A 232 -8.81 20.42 12.52
CA PHE A 232 -9.72 20.73 11.42
C PHE A 232 -10.67 19.56 11.21
N ILE A 233 -11.81 19.79 10.57
CA ILE A 233 -12.81 18.77 10.31
C ILE A 233 -12.98 18.60 8.81
N ILE A 234 -13.07 17.35 8.36
CA ILE A 234 -13.43 17.01 6.98
C ILE A 234 -14.75 16.25 6.99
N THR A 235 -15.64 16.63 6.07
CA THR A 235 -16.88 15.91 5.80
C THR A 235 -16.60 14.83 4.76
N HIS A 236 -16.36 13.60 5.20
CA HIS A 236 -16.18 12.42 4.33
C HIS A 236 -17.52 11.81 3.92
N PHE A 237 -17.51 10.84 3.00
CA PHE A 237 -18.72 10.06 2.67
C PHE A 237 -19.33 9.37 3.91
N ALA A 238 -18.49 8.97 4.86
CA ALA A 238 -18.85 8.28 6.09
C ALA A 238 -19.31 9.22 7.23
N GLY A 239 -19.10 10.55 7.08
CA GLY A 239 -19.44 11.55 8.09
C GLY A 239 -18.31 12.56 8.35
N LYS A 240 -18.52 13.42 9.35
CA LYS A 240 -17.55 14.44 9.76
C LYS A 240 -16.50 13.81 10.68
N VAL A 241 -15.22 13.95 10.32
CA VAL A 241 -14.09 13.46 11.13
C VAL A 241 -13.21 14.63 11.52
N LYS A 242 -12.85 14.71 12.80
CA LYS A 242 -11.96 15.74 13.35
C LYS A 242 -10.53 15.24 13.41
N TYR A 243 -9.60 15.98 12.82
CA TYR A 243 -8.16 15.65 12.80
C TYR A 243 -7.36 16.67 13.60
N GLN A 244 -6.47 16.18 14.46
CA GLN A 244 -5.53 17.00 15.22
C GLN A 244 -4.33 17.35 14.33
N ILE A 245 -4.08 18.63 14.07
CA ILE A 245 -3.00 19.06 13.15
C ILE A 245 -1.59 18.91 13.74
N LYS A 246 -1.50 18.67 15.05
CA LYS A 246 -0.23 18.50 15.74
C LYS A 246 0.55 17.33 15.12
N ASP A 247 1.83 17.54 14.91
CA ASP A 247 2.78 16.56 14.36
C ASP A 247 2.52 16.14 12.88
N PHE A 248 1.57 16.75 12.17
CA PHE A 248 1.30 16.43 10.75
C PHE A 248 2.52 16.64 9.85
N ARG A 249 3.27 17.73 10.04
CA ARG A 249 4.45 18.06 9.21
C ARG A 249 5.60 17.10 9.51
N GLU A 250 5.83 16.85 10.79
CA GLU A 250 6.85 15.95 11.30
C GLU A 250 6.62 14.54 10.75
N LYS A 251 5.37 14.06 10.79
CA LYS A 251 4.98 12.76 10.21
C LYS A 251 5.06 12.72 8.68
N ASN A 252 4.85 13.84 7.99
CA ASN A 252 5.01 13.93 6.53
C ASN A 252 6.48 13.95 6.08
N THR A 253 7.42 14.35 6.97
CA THR A 253 8.85 14.46 6.67
C THR A 253 9.69 13.23 7.11
N ASP A 254 9.05 12.12 7.47
CA ASP A 254 9.67 10.89 7.97
C ASP A 254 10.42 10.07 6.89
N TYR A 255 11.41 10.69 6.22
CA TYR A 255 12.33 9.99 5.31
C TYR A 255 13.62 9.57 6.03
N MET A 256 14.17 8.41 5.63
CA MET A 256 15.47 7.96 6.13
C MET A 256 16.55 8.96 5.71
N ARG A 257 17.16 9.66 6.68
CA ARG A 257 18.16 10.69 6.40
C ARG A 257 19.41 10.07 5.74
N PRO A 258 20.08 10.77 4.81
CA PRO A 258 21.23 10.22 4.07
C PRO A 258 22.40 9.76 4.94
N ASP A 259 22.62 10.42 6.07
CA ASP A 259 23.62 10.06 7.08
C ASP A 259 23.29 8.74 7.80
N ILE A 260 22.03 8.54 8.17
CA ILE A 260 21.53 7.26 8.72
C ILE A 260 21.65 6.14 7.68
N VAL A 261 21.28 6.41 6.42
CA VAL A 261 21.47 5.46 5.30
C VAL A 261 22.94 5.07 5.15
N ALA A 262 23.84 6.06 5.19
CA ALA A 262 25.28 5.83 5.07
C ALA A 262 25.83 5.00 6.23
N LEU A 263 25.39 5.27 7.46
CA LEU A 263 25.72 4.46 8.64
C LEU A 263 25.32 3.00 8.43
N LEU A 264 24.06 2.74 8.07
CA LEU A 264 23.57 1.36 7.93
C LEU A 264 24.23 0.62 6.76
N ARG A 265 24.62 1.34 5.69
CA ARG A 265 25.42 0.76 4.59
C ARG A 265 26.84 0.40 5.00
N SER A 266 27.38 1.07 6.02
CA SER A 266 28.70 0.75 6.59
C SER A 266 28.70 -0.47 7.53
N SER A 267 27.51 -1.03 7.82
CA SER A 267 27.37 -2.23 8.66
C SER A 267 28.17 -3.40 8.10
N ASP A 268 28.83 -4.15 8.99
CA ASP A 268 29.49 -5.42 8.63
C ASP A 268 28.47 -6.52 8.35
N SER A 269 27.24 -6.35 8.81
CA SER A 269 26.13 -7.26 8.53
C SER A 269 25.71 -7.16 7.07
N ALA A 270 25.95 -8.23 6.30
CA ALA A 270 25.41 -8.34 4.95
C ALA A 270 23.86 -8.22 4.93
N TYR A 271 23.19 -8.63 6.01
CA TYR A 271 21.75 -8.56 6.15
C TYR A 271 21.24 -7.12 6.30
N ILE A 272 21.86 -6.31 7.16
CA ILE A 272 21.51 -4.88 7.30
C ILE A 272 21.78 -4.13 6.00
N ARG A 273 22.89 -4.41 5.32
CA ARG A 273 23.19 -3.78 4.02
C ARG A 273 22.18 -4.16 2.92
N GLU A 274 21.66 -5.40 2.94
CA GLU A 274 20.61 -5.86 2.03
C GLU A 274 19.29 -5.11 2.31
N LEU A 275 18.92 -4.95 3.59
CA LEU A 275 17.71 -4.23 4.00
C LEU A 275 17.67 -2.77 3.53
N ILE A 276 18.81 -2.10 3.47
CA ILE A 276 18.91 -0.65 3.20
C ILE A 276 19.24 -0.33 1.73
N GLY A 277 19.24 -1.34 0.86
CA GLY A 277 19.44 -1.11 -0.56
C GLY A 277 18.24 -0.40 -1.19
N MET A 278 18.52 0.53 -2.10
CA MET A 278 17.58 1.56 -2.58
C MET A 278 16.35 1.03 -3.34
N ASP A 279 16.37 -0.26 -3.71
CA ASP A 279 15.27 -0.95 -4.35
C ASP A 279 15.37 -2.46 -4.01
N PRO A 280 14.38 -3.04 -3.30
CA PRO A 280 14.41 -4.45 -2.88
C PRO A 280 14.64 -5.43 -4.04
N VAL A 281 14.13 -5.10 -5.24
CA VAL A 281 14.27 -5.92 -6.45
C VAL A 281 15.71 -5.86 -7.00
N SER A 282 16.32 -4.68 -7.05
CA SER A 282 17.71 -4.49 -7.48
C SER A 282 18.69 -5.16 -6.52
N VAL A 283 18.43 -5.07 -5.21
CA VAL A 283 19.22 -5.75 -4.19
C VAL A 283 19.14 -7.27 -4.34
N PHE A 284 17.94 -7.78 -4.60
CA PHE A 284 17.72 -9.20 -4.84
C PHE A 284 18.48 -9.69 -6.07
N ARG A 285 18.36 -9.00 -7.21
CA ARG A 285 19.11 -9.30 -8.44
C ARG A 285 20.62 -9.32 -8.18
N TRP A 286 21.12 -8.35 -7.41
CA TRP A 286 22.53 -8.29 -7.03
C TRP A 286 22.94 -9.39 -6.04
N ALA A 287 22.06 -9.82 -5.14
CA ALA A 287 22.31 -10.94 -4.24
C ALA A 287 22.41 -12.27 -5.00
N VAL A 288 21.50 -12.51 -5.96
CA VAL A 288 21.54 -13.69 -6.85
C VAL A 288 22.82 -13.70 -7.67
N LEU A 289 23.19 -12.57 -8.29
CA LEU A 289 24.42 -12.46 -9.06
C LEU A 289 25.67 -12.69 -8.20
N ARG A 290 25.73 -12.11 -6.99
CA ARG A 290 26.84 -12.36 -6.05
C ARG A 290 26.94 -13.82 -5.62
N ALA A 291 25.79 -14.49 -5.39
CA ALA A 291 25.77 -15.91 -5.05
C ALA A 291 26.31 -16.75 -6.22
N ALA A 292 25.87 -16.47 -7.46
CA ALA A 292 26.37 -17.14 -8.65
C ALA A 292 27.89 -16.95 -8.83
N ILE A 293 28.39 -15.71 -8.68
CA ILE A 293 29.83 -15.42 -8.75
C ILE A 293 30.62 -16.16 -7.68
N ARG A 294 30.12 -16.20 -6.43
CA ARG A 294 30.77 -16.95 -5.34
C ARG A 294 30.76 -18.46 -5.62
N SER A 295 29.65 -19.02 -6.08
CA SER A 295 29.57 -20.43 -6.46
C SER A 295 30.54 -20.76 -7.59
N MET A 296 30.65 -19.91 -8.61
CA MET A 296 31.63 -20.07 -9.69
C MET A 296 33.07 -19.97 -9.19
N ALA A 297 33.36 -19.04 -8.28
CA ALA A 297 34.70 -18.91 -7.67
C ALA A 297 35.08 -20.16 -6.87
N VAL A 298 34.15 -20.71 -6.08
CA VAL A 298 34.35 -21.95 -5.31
C VAL A 298 34.54 -23.15 -6.23
N LEU A 299 33.74 -23.26 -7.32
CA LEU A 299 33.90 -24.31 -8.33
C LEU A 299 35.25 -24.22 -9.06
N ASN A 300 35.69 -23.01 -9.42
CA ASN A 300 36.99 -22.79 -10.06
C ASN A 300 38.17 -23.09 -9.12
N GLU A 301 38.04 -22.78 -7.83
CA GLU A 301 39.02 -23.11 -6.81
C GLU A 301 39.08 -24.63 -6.57
N ALA A 302 37.92 -25.28 -6.42
CA ALA A 302 37.84 -26.75 -6.30
C ALA A 302 38.38 -27.46 -7.55
N GLY A 303 38.13 -26.90 -8.74
CA GLY A 303 38.67 -27.39 -10.02
C GLY A 303 40.19 -27.27 -10.10
N ARG A 304 40.76 -26.15 -9.64
CA ARG A 304 42.22 -25.96 -9.55
C ARG A 304 42.85 -26.96 -8.58
N GLN A 305 42.29 -27.12 -7.39
CA GLN A 305 42.78 -28.08 -6.40
C GLN A 305 42.65 -29.54 -6.88
N HIS A 306 41.60 -29.89 -7.63
CA HIS A 306 41.47 -31.21 -8.24
C HIS A 306 42.48 -31.43 -9.38
N ALA A 307 42.74 -30.40 -10.20
CA ALA A 307 43.76 -30.46 -11.23
C ALA A 307 45.17 -30.61 -10.65
N GLU A 308 45.49 -29.90 -9.57
CA GLU A 308 46.75 -30.04 -8.83
C GLU A 308 46.90 -31.44 -8.20
N LYS A 309 45.84 -32.00 -7.61
CA LYS A 309 45.84 -33.37 -7.07
C LYS A 309 45.90 -34.47 -8.14
N THR A 310 45.47 -34.17 -9.36
CA THR A 310 45.44 -35.11 -10.50
C THR A 310 46.63 -34.92 -11.45
N ALA A 311 47.43 -33.88 -11.26
CA ALA A 311 48.66 -33.59 -12.01
C ALA A 311 49.76 -34.62 -11.67
N GLY A 312 49.60 -35.83 -12.19
CA GLY A 312 50.52 -36.95 -11.96
C GLY A 312 49.88 -38.33 -12.13
N VAL A 313 48.55 -38.43 -12.18
CA VAL A 313 47.85 -39.72 -12.38
C VAL A 313 47.47 -39.88 -13.85
N VAL A 314 48.08 -40.86 -14.52
CA VAL A 314 47.74 -41.23 -15.89
C VAL A 314 46.33 -41.84 -15.92
N ARG A 315 45.33 -41.08 -16.37
CA ARG A 315 43.98 -41.60 -16.64
C ARG A 315 44.01 -42.53 -17.87
N LYS A 316 43.66 -43.80 -17.70
CA LYS A 316 43.30 -44.71 -18.80
C LYS A 316 41.79 -44.60 -19.07
N GLY A 317 41.41 -43.92 -20.15
CA GLY A 317 40.03 -43.83 -20.64
C GLY A 317 39.92 -42.87 -21.85
N PRO A 318 38.99 -43.10 -22.80
CA PRO A 318 38.97 -42.36 -24.06
C PRO A 318 38.51 -40.91 -23.84
N ARG A 319 39.21 -39.96 -24.48
CA ARG A 319 38.85 -38.53 -24.49
C ARG A 319 37.69 -38.32 -25.46
N LEU A 320 36.56 -37.82 -24.96
CA LEU A 320 35.60 -37.11 -25.82
C LEU A 320 36.14 -35.68 -26.03
N PRO A 321 36.22 -35.18 -27.27
CA PRO A 321 36.70 -33.83 -27.55
C PRO A 321 35.77 -32.79 -26.90
N LEU A 322 36.36 -31.75 -26.31
CA LEU A 322 35.65 -30.65 -25.64
C LEU A 322 34.66 -29.89 -26.54
N GLY A 323 34.68 -30.14 -27.86
CA GLY A 323 33.75 -29.56 -28.83
C GLY A 323 32.33 -30.15 -28.79
N GLU A 324 32.12 -31.35 -28.23
CA GLU A 324 30.79 -31.98 -28.20
C GLU A 324 29.91 -31.55 -27.02
N LEU A 325 30.45 -30.79 -26.05
CA LEU A 325 29.69 -30.18 -24.95
C LEU A 325 29.27 -28.73 -25.21
N GLN A 326 29.63 -28.16 -26.36
CA GLN A 326 29.17 -26.84 -26.77
C GLN A 326 27.75 -26.91 -27.36
N LYS A 327 26.76 -27.18 -26.50
CA LYS A 327 25.39 -26.75 -26.80
C LYS A 327 25.33 -25.23 -26.72
N SER A 328 24.82 -24.64 -27.78
CA SER A 328 24.71 -23.20 -28.05
C SER A 328 24.11 -22.40 -26.89
N ASN A 329 24.95 -21.67 -26.14
CA ASN A 329 24.52 -20.58 -25.27
C ASN A 329 24.38 -19.29 -26.09
N THR A 330 23.36 -19.19 -26.94
CA THR A 330 23.05 -17.98 -27.73
C THR A 330 21.87 -17.18 -27.21
N ALA A 331 21.55 -17.28 -25.91
CA ALA A 331 20.47 -16.49 -25.29
C ALA A 331 20.94 -15.49 -24.21
N VAL A 332 22.19 -15.54 -23.76
CA VAL A 332 22.65 -14.70 -22.61
C VAL A 332 23.26 -13.36 -23.05
N ASP A 333 23.74 -13.25 -24.29
CA ASP A 333 24.46 -12.04 -24.77
C ASP A 333 23.58 -10.94 -25.39
N LYS A 334 22.26 -11.13 -25.48
CA LYS A 334 21.34 -10.11 -26.04
C LYS A 334 20.63 -9.22 -25.02
N LEU A 335 20.88 -9.38 -23.72
CA LEU A 335 20.28 -8.54 -22.67
C LEU A 335 21.13 -7.31 -22.28
N TYR A 336 22.29 -7.10 -22.89
CA TYR A 336 23.22 -6.01 -22.57
C TYR A 336 23.42 -5.02 -23.72
N ARG A 337 22.35 -4.39 -24.21
CA ARG A 337 22.48 -3.14 -24.98
C ARG A 337 21.16 -2.39 -25.10
N LYS A 338 20.80 -1.65 -24.05
CA LYS A 338 20.15 -0.31 -24.13
C LYS A 338 19.82 0.21 -22.73
N SER A 339 20.62 1.15 -22.25
CA SER A 339 20.17 2.24 -21.38
C SER A 339 21.30 3.27 -21.31
N LYS A 340 21.19 4.32 -22.11
CA LYS A 340 22.02 5.52 -22.00
C LYS A 340 21.49 6.37 -20.83
N SER A 341 22.44 6.95 -20.10
CA SER A 341 22.25 7.81 -18.94
C SER A 341 21.30 8.99 -19.18
N GLY A 342 20.32 9.14 -18.30
CA GLY A 342 19.75 10.43 -17.91
C GLY A 342 19.81 10.51 -16.39
N ARG A 343 20.72 11.33 -15.84
CA ARG A 343 20.75 11.64 -14.40
C ARG A 343 19.54 12.50 -14.07
N GLN A 344 18.41 11.88 -13.77
CA GLN A 344 17.32 12.53 -13.06
C GLN A 344 17.54 12.27 -11.57
N LYS A 345 17.67 13.34 -10.78
CA LYS A 345 17.61 13.26 -9.32
C LYS A 345 16.23 12.68 -8.96
N GLN A 346 16.16 11.37 -8.78
CA GLN A 346 14.94 10.69 -8.37
C GLN A 346 14.73 10.98 -6.88
N LEU A 347 13.74 11.82 -6.60
CA LEU A 347 13.15 11.92 -5.26
C LEU A 347 12.70 10.51 -4.87
N ILE A 348 13.18 10.07 -3.72
CA ILE A 348 12.77 8.83 -3.04
C ILE A 348 11.23 8.86 -2.92
N PRO A 349 10.51 7.73 -3.15
CA PRO A 349 9.06 7.72 -3.19
C PRO A 349 8.48 8.33 -1.92
N LYS A 350 7.60 9.31 -2.08
CA LYS A 350 6.84 9.90 -0.98
C LYS A 350 6.00 8.77 -0.37
N ASN A 351 6.31 8.39 0.87
CA ASN A 351 5.74 7.25 1.61
C ASN A 351 4.29 7.49 2.07
N LEU A 352 3.47 7.98 1.17
CA LEU A 352 2.03 7.92 1.25
C LEU A 352 1.62 7.35 -0.10
N LEU A 353 0.94 6.19 -0.10
CA LEU A 353 0.31 5.56 -1.28
C LEU A 353 0.20 6.56 -2.42
N ASP A 354 1.19 6.57 -3.33
CA ASP A 354 1.17 7.56 -4.39
C ASP A 354 -0.16 7.36 -5.10
N SER A 355 -0.82 8.46 -5.44
CA SER A 355 -1.99 8.45 -6.33
C SER A 355 -1.80 7.51 -7.52
N GLN A 356 -0.55 7.33 -7.96
CA GLN A 356 -0.13 6.41 -9.00
C GLN A 356 -0.09 4.94 -8.56
N SER A 357 0.33 4.62 -7.33
CA SER A 357 0.26 3.27 -6.73
C SER A 357 -1.18 2.84 -6.44
N LEU A 358 -2.00 3.74 -5.89
CA LEU A 358 -3.44 3.52 -5.75
C LEU A 358 -4.10 3.34 -7.11
N LYS A 359 -3.83 4.23 -8.09
CA LYS A 359 -4.29 4.06 -9.47
C LYS A 359 -3.81 2.75 -10.10
N LEU A 360 -2.59 2.29 -9.81
CA LEU A 360 -2.06 1.03 -10.33
C LEU A 360 -2.81 -0.16 -9.74
N ILE A 361 -2.94 -0.23 -8.41
CA ILE A 361 -3.72 -1.26 -7.71
C ILE A 361 -5.17 -1.26 -8.21
N MET A 362 -5.77 -0.08 -8.36
CA MET A 362 -7.15 0.11 -8.86
C MET A 362 -7.28 -0.09 -10.38
N SER A 363 -6.19 0.02 -11.14
CA SER A 363 -6.16 -0.31 -12.57
C SER A 363 -5.98 -1.80 -12.80
N MET A 364 -5.32 -2.51 -11.88
CA MET A 364 -5.21 -3.97 -11.92
C MET A 364 -6.55 -4.66 -11.62
N THR A 365 -7.48 -3.98 -10.93
CA THR A 365 -8.86 -4.45 -10.73
C THR A 365 -9.79 -4.20 -11.92
N LEU A 366 -9.31 -3.61 -13.04
CA LEU A 366 -10.12 -3.33 -14.25
C LEU A 366 -10.74 -4.57 -14.90
N HIS A 367 -10.32 -5.78 -14.51
CA HIS A 367 -10.66 -7.00 -15.24
C HIS A 367 -11.68 -7.93 -14.57
N ASP A 368 -12.27 -7.59 -13.42
CA ASP A 368 -13.25 -8.49 -12.79
C ASP A 368 -14.67 -7.93 -12.71
N ARG A 369 -15.60 -8.70 -13.31
CA ARG A 369 -17.05 -8.47 -13.35
C ARG A 369 -17.75 -8.86 -12.05
N THR A 370 -17.00 -9.28 -11.03
CA THR A 370 -17.54 -9.80 -9.77
C THR A 370 -16.80 -9.33 -8.53
N THR A 371 -16.86 -8.02 -8.22
CA THR A 371 -16.46 -7.53 -6.89
C THR A 371 -17.43 -8.02 -5.82
N LYS A 372 -17.10 -9.11 -5.15
CA LYS A 372 -17.73 -9.54 -3.89
C LYS A 372 -16.87 -9.03 -2.74
N SER A 373 -17.28 -7.90 -2.15
CA SER A 373 -16.72 -7.46 -0.87
C SER A 373 -17.17 -8.44 0.21
N LEU A 374 -16.26 -9.29 0.67
CA LEU A 374 -16.48 -10.17 1.82
C LEU A 374 -15.92 -9.47 3.06
N LEU A 375 -16.83 -9.11 3.96
CA LEU A 375 -16.55 -8.47 5.23
C LEU A 375 -15.64 -9.36 6.10
N HIS A 376 -14.45 -8.87 6.46
CA HIS A 376 -13.74 -9.33 7.66
C HIS A 376 -13.62 -8.15 8.62
N LEU A 377 -14.47 -8.15 9.65
CA LEU A 377 -14.41 -7.16 10.73
C LEU A 377 -13.36 -7.57 11.76
N HIS A 378 -12.30 -6.78 11.91
CA HIS A 378 -11.48 -6.80 13.13
C HIS A 378 -11.35 -5.38 13.69
N LYS A 379 -12.31 -4.98 14.53
CA LYS A 379 -12.07 -3.90 15.51
C LYS A 379 -11.36 -4.51 16.73
N LYS A 380 -10.02 -4.50 16.74
CA LYS A 380 -9.26 -4.86 17.95
C LYS A 380 -9.34 -3.72 18.98
N LYS A 381 -10.33 -3.77 19.88
CA LYS A 381 -10.15 -3.23 21.24
C LYS A 381 -9.59 -4.35 22.13
N LYS A 382 -8.76 -3.99 23.12
CA LYS A 382 -8.03 -4.90 24.03
C LYS A 382 -8.89 -6.11 24.45
N PRO A 383 -8.36 -7.35 24.50
CA PRO A 383 -9.18 -8.49 24.87
C PRO A 383 -9.58 -8.37 26.34
N PRO A 384 -10.88 -8.34 26.67
CA PRO A 384 -11.34 -8.50 28.04
C PRO A 384 -11.21 -9.98 28.44
N SER A 385 -11.29 -10.25 29.75
CA SER A 385 -11.25 -11.61 30.30
C SER A 385 -12.27 -12.54 29.64
N ILE A 386 -11.95 -13.85 29.57
CA ILE A 386 -12.77 -14.91 28.95
C ILE A 386 -14.25 -14.87 29.40
N SER A 387 -14.51 -14.49 30.65
CA SER A 387 -15.87 -14.34 31.22
C SER A 387 -16.68 -13.18 30.61
N ALA A 388 -16.02 -12.11 30.16
CA ALA A 388 -16.65 -10.95 29.53
C ALA A 388 -16.85 -11.15 28.02
N GLN A 389 -16.05 -12.02 27.38
CA GLN A 389 -16.23 -12.38 25.97
C GLN A 389 -17.58 -13.08 25.74
N PHE A 390 -18.00 -13.97 26.64
CA PHE A 390 -19.29 -14.67 26.53
C PHE A 390 -20.52 -13.78 26.77
N GLN A 391 -20.43 -12.71 27.56
CA GLN A 391 -21.54 -11.76 27.75
C GLN A 391 -21.68 -10.75 26.61
N MET A 392 -20.62 -10.47 25.86
CA MET A 392 -20.64 -9.56 24.69
C MET A 392 -21.18 -10.21 23.41
N GLU A 393 -21.29 -11.54 23.34
CA GLU A 393 -21.71 -12.25 22.12
C GLU A 393 -23.18 -12.03 21.72
N MET A 394 -24.02 -11.46 22.59
CA MET A 394 -25.43 -11.18 22.31
C MET A 394 -25.84 -9.71 22.44
N THR A 395 -24.87 -8.79 22.52
CA THR A 395 -25.18 -7.35 22.57
C THR A 395 -25.12 -6.73 21.18
N PHE A 396 -26.29 -6.41 20.62
CA PHE A 396 -26.40 -5.61 19.40
C PHE A 396 -26.34 -4.12 19.77
N ASP A 397 -25.19 -3.49 19.49
CA ASP A 397 -25.04 -2.05 19.61
C ASP A 397 -25.49 -1.40 18.28
N GLU A 398 -26.74 -0.93 18.25
CA GLU A 398 -27.34 -0.33 17.07
C GLU A 398 -26.54 0.88 16.56
N ALA A 399 -26.01 1.70 17.46
CA ALA A 399 -25.23 2.88 17.08
C ALA A 399 -23.92 2.48 16.41
N LEU A 400 -23.22 1.49 16.98
CA LEU A 400 -21.99 0.95 16.41
C LEU A 400 -22.22 0.29 15.04
N VAL A 401 -23.28 -0.50 14.90
CA VAL A 401 -23.63 -1.19 13.64
C VAL A 401 -24.02 -0.16 12.58
N LEU A 402 -24.82 0.85 12.91
CA LEU A 402 -25.17 1.91 11.98
C LEU A 402 -23.93 2.69 11.52
N GLN A 403 -23.00 2.97 12.43
CA GLN A 403 -21.72 3.61 12.10
C GLN A 403 -20.88 2.72 11.17
N GLN A 404 -20.82 1.41 11.40
CA GLN A 404 -20.13 0.47 10.51
C GLN A 404 -20.75 0.44 9.11
N LEU A 405 -22.08 0.39 9.00
CA LEU A 405 -22.79 0.42 7.71
C LEU A 405 -22.51 1.69 6.91
N ARG A 406 -22.33 2.83 7.59
CA ARG A 406 -21.88 4.09 6.97
C ARG A 406 -20.43 4.01 6.51
N TYR A 407 -19.54 3.48 7.35
CA TYR A 407 -18.09 3.42 7.10
C TYR A 407 -17.71 2.50 5.95
N THR A 408 -18.50 1.46 5.71
CA THR A 408 -18.29 0.54 4.58
C THR A 408 -18.98 1.00 3.30
N GLY A 409 -19.75 2.09 3.32
CA GLY A 409 -20.56 2.53 2.18
C GLY A 409 -21.70 1.57 1.80
N MET A 410 -22.03 0.59 2.67
CA MET A 410 -22.98 -0.48 2.32
C MET A 410 -24.40 0.02 2.10
N LEU A 411 -24.82 1.08 2.81
CA LEU A 411 -26.13 1.69 2.59
C LEU A 411 -26.28 2.22 1.17
N GLU A 412 -25.21 2.82 0.63
CA GLU A 412 -25.19 3.33 -0.74
C GLU A 412 -25.15 2.18 -1.74
N THR A 413 -24.35 1.14 -1.48
CA THR A 413 -24.37 -0.08 -2.31
C THR A 413 -25.76 -0.70 -2.40
N VAL A 414 -26.46 -0.81 -1.27
CA VAL A 414 -27.84 -1.33 -1.24
C VAL A 414 -28.79 -0.41 -2.01
N ARG A 415 -28.68 0.90 -1.84
CA ARG A 415 -29.48 1.89 -2.58
C ARG A 415 -29.32 1.70 -4.10
N ILE A 416 -28.08 1.64 -4.59
CA ILE A 416 -27.75 1.45 -6.01
C ILE A 416 -28.32 0.12 -6.52
N ARG A 417 -28.13 -0.97 -5.78
CA ARG A 417 -28.63 -2.28 -6.18
C ARG A 417 -30.15 -2.41 -6.13
N ARG A 418 -30.83 -1.60 -5.30
CA ARG A 418 -32.30 -1.54 -5.25
C ARG A 418 -32.90 -0.74 -6.39
N SER A 419 -32.22 0.30 -6.85
CA SER A 419 -32.66 1.13 -7.97
C SER A 419 -32.36 0.51 -9.34
N GLY A 420 -31.52 -0.53 -9.40
CA GLY A 420 -31.25 -1.31 -10.61
C GLY A 420 -31.88 -2.71 -10.59
N TYR A 421 -31.88 -3.38 -11.73
CA TYR A 421 -32.26 -4.79 -11.84
C TYR A 421 -31.08 -5.67 -11.41
N SER A 422 -31.14 -6.12 -10.16
CA SER A 422 -30.07 -6.87 -9.50
C SER A 422 -29.87 -8.28 -10.05
N ALA A 423 -30.88 -8.89 -10.67
CA ALA A 423 -30.75 -10.21 -11.30
C ALA A 423 -30.69 -10.09 -12.83
N LYS A 424 -29.66 -10.70 -13.42
CA LYS A 424 -29.35 -10.64 -14.86
C LYS A 424 -29.19 -12.07 -15.38
N TYR A 425 -30.07 -12.50 -16.27
CA TYR A 425 -30.02 -13.82 -16.87
C TYR A 425 -29.87 -13.71 -18.38
N PRO A 426 -28.78 -14.23 -18.97
CA PRO A 426 -28.74 -14.54 -20.39
C PRO A 426 -29.97 -15.35 -20.79
N TYR A 427 -30.54 -15.08 -21.95
CA TYR A 427 -31.75 -15.79 -22.41
C TYR A 427 -31.58 -17.32 -22.39
N GLN A 428 -30.43 -17.82 -22.79
CA GLN A 428 -30.13 -19.26 -22.78
C GLN A 428 -30.12 -19.82 -21.35
N GLU A 429 -29.44 -19.15 -20.41
CA GLU A 429 -29.38 -19.59 -19.01
C GLU A 429 -30.75 -19.53 -18.33
N PHE A 430 -31.57 -18.51 -18.66
CA PHE A 430 -32.96 -18.43 -18.21
C PHE A 430 -33.77 -19.61 -18.72
N LYS A 431 -33.62 -19.98 -20.00
CA LYS A 431 -34.27 -21.16 -20.56
C LYS A 431 -33.83 -22.43 -19.86
N ASP A 432 -32.53 -22.61 -19.65
CA ASP A 432 -32.00 -23.82 -19.02
C ASP A 432 -32.51 -23.98 -17.57
N GLN A 433 -32.62 -22.88 -16.82
CA GLN A 433 -33.18 -22.88 -15.46
C GLN A 433 -34.70 -23.07 -15.40
N PHE A 434 -35.45 -22.44 -16.31
CA PHE A 434 -36.92 -22.39 -16.26
C PHE A 434 -37.60 -23.22 -17.36
N GLN A 435 -36.88 -24.16 -17.97
CA GLN A 435 -37.36 -24.97 -19.11
C GLN A 435 -38.70 -25.67 -18.85
N VAL A 436 -38.99 -26.06 -17.60
CA VAL A 436 -40.25 -26.74 -17.22
C VAL A 436 -41.47 -25.84 -17.44
N LEU A 437 -41.28 -24.53 -17.37
CA LEU A 437 -42.34 -23.53 -17.53
C LEU A 437 -42.45 -23.00 -18.97
N LEU A 438 -41.50 -23.35 -19.84
CA LEU A 438 -41.41 -22.84 -21.21
C LEU A 438 -41.91 -23.87 -22.25
N PRO A 439 -42.43 -23.44 -23.40
CA PRO A 439 -42.84 -24.34 -24.49
C PRO A 439 -41.65 -25.16 -25.02
N LYS A 440 -41.88 -26.42 -25.40
CA LYS A 440 -40.82 -27.35 -25.87
C LYS A 440 -40.26 -27.02 -27.26
N SER A 441 -40.87 -26.10 -28.00
CA SER A 441 -40.49 -25.75 -29.38
C SER A 441 -40.93 -24.31 -29.67
N SER A 442 -39.98 -23.39 -29.76
CA SER A 442 -40.22 -22.02 -30.21
C SER A 442 -38.96 -21.42 -30.82
N PRO A 443 -39.09 -20.66 -31.92
CA PRO A 443 -37.97 -19.99 -32.58
C PRO A 443 -37.57 -18.66 -31.89
N ASP A 444 -38.43 -18.05 -31.06
CA ASP A 444 -38.14 -16.77 -30.39
C ASP A 444 -38.28 -16.87 -28.86
N LEU A 445 -37.13 -16.98 -28.20
CA LEU A 445 -37.02 -17.06 -26.74
C LEU A 445 -37.58 -15.82 -26.03
N LYS A 446 -37.51 -14.65 -26.67
CA LYS A 446 -37.92 -13.38 -26.05
C LYS A 446 -39.44 -13.32 -25.93
N THR A 447 -40.16 -13.75 -26.96
CA THR A 447 -41.64 -13.79 -26.93
C THR A 447 -42.16 -14.81 -25.92
N ASP A 448 -41.52 -15.97 -25.84
CA ASP A 448 -41.88 -17.03 -24.90
C ASP A 448 -41.73 -16.58 -23.45
N ILE A 449 -40.59 -15.96 -23.12
CA ILE A 449 -40.33 -15.45 -21.78
C ILE A 449 -41.32 -14.33 -21.43
N THR A 450 -41.62 -13.43 -22.38
CA THR A 450 -42.63 -12.38 -22.18
C THR A 450 -44.01 -12.98 -21.86
N SER A 451 -44.41 -13.99 -22.63
CA SER A 451 -45.69 -14.68 -22.45
C SER A 451 -45.77 -15.44 -21.13
N LEU A 452 -44.66 -16.05 -20.71
CA LEU A 452 -44.55 -16.71 -19.42
C LEU A 452 -44.68 -15.71 -18.26
N LEU A 453 -43.96 -14.58 -18.31
CA LEU A 453 -44.02 -13.55 -17.28
C LEU A 453 -45.43 -12.94 -17.15
N HIS A 454 -46.11 -12.72 -18.27
CA HIS A 454 -47.50 -12.26 -18.29
C HIS A 454 -48.47 -13.29 -17.70
N ARG A 455 -48.30 -14.58 -18.02
CA ARG A 455 -49.11 -15.68 -17.46
C ARG A 455 -48.92 -15.86 -15.96
N LEU A 456 -47.71 -15.58 -15.47
CA LEU A 456 -47.36 -15.62 -14.04
C LEU A 456 -47.76 -14.34 -13.29
N TYR A 457 -48.47 -13.41 -13.93
CA TYR A 457 -48.89 -12.13 -13.35
C TYR A 457 -47.74 -11.31 -12.75
N PHE A 458 -46.54 -11.37 -13.36
CA PHE A 458 -45.45 -10.49 -12.96
C PHE A 458 -45.78 -9.04 -13.32
N ASP A 459 -45.63 -8.13 -12.37
CA ASP A 459 -45.75 -6.69 -12.62
C ASP A 459 -44.72 -6.27 -13.71
N PRO A 460 -45.16 -5.64 -14.81
CA PRO A 460 -44.30 -5.12 -15.86
C PRO A 460 -43.23 -4.13 -15.37
N HIS A 461 -43.42 -3.50 -14.21
CA HIS A 461 -42.41 -2.62 -13.60
C HIS A 461 -41.29 -3.40 -12.91
N ASN A 462 -41.49 -4.69 -12.61
CA ASN A 462 -40.55 -5.53 -11.89
C ASN A 462 -39.58 -6.30 -12.80
N TYR A 463 -39.68 -6.16 -14.12
CA TYR A 463 -38.76 -6.79 -15.07
C TYR A 463 -38.56 -5.95 -16.33
N GLN A 464 -37.39 -6.10 -16.96
CA GLN A 464 -37.10 -5.52 -18.26
C GLN A 464 -36.37 -6.53 -19.15
N LEU A 465 -36.74 -6.55 -20.42
CA LEU A 465 -36.20 -7.45 -21.43
C LEU A 465 -35.20 -6.70 -22.31
N GLY A 466 -33.92 -7.02 -22.15
CA GLY A 466 -32.85 -6.47 -22.98
C GLY A 466 -32.76 -7.09 -24.37
N LYS A 467 -31.66 -6.82 -25.06
CA LYS A 467 -31.29 -7.46 -26.33
C LYS A 467 -30.81 -8.89 -26.13
N THR A 468 -30.09 -9.18 -25.04
CA THR A 468 -29.47 -10.50 -24.81
C THR A 468 -29.80 -11.12 -23.44
N LYS A 469 -30.39 -10.34 -22.52
CA LYS A 469 -30.67 -10.78 -21.14
C LYS A 469 -32.07 -10.40 -20.67
N VAL A 470 -32.62 -11.21 -19.76
CA VAL A 470 -33.76 -10.89 -18.90
C VAL A 470 -33.23 -10.24 -17.63
N ARG A 471 -33.83 -9.11 -17.23
CA ARG A 471 -33.50 -8.40 -15.99
C ARG A 471 -34.72 -8.34 -15.07
N LYS A 472 -34.50 -8.59 -13.78
CA LYS A 472 -35.57 -8.62 -12.77
C LYS A 472 -35.20 -7.79 -11.55
N TYR A 473 -36.14 -6.99 -11.06
CA TYR A 473 -36.05 -6.38 -9.73
C TYR A 473 -36.23 -7.47 -8.68
N PHE A 474 -35.28 -7.59 -7.75
CA PHE A 474 -35.59 -8.26 -6.49
C PHE A 474 -36.28 -7.23 -5.59
N TYR A 475 -37.60 -7.14 -5.67
CA TYR A 475 -38.37 -6.69 -4.52
C TYR A 475 -38.35 -7.83 -3.50
N CYS A 476 -37.40 -7.80 -2.55
CA CYS A 476 -37.69 -8.37 -1.25
C CYS A 476 -38.67 -7.41 -0.57
N GLY A 477 -39.97 -7.59 -0.85
CA GLY A 477 -41.00 -7.13 0.06
C GLY A 477 -40.89 -7.99 1.31
N PHE A 478 -40.25 -7.46 2.34
CA PHE A 478 -40.47 -7.87 3.72
C PHE A 478 -41.50 -6.93 4.33
#